data_AF-A0A2D6KE49-F1
#
_entry.id   AF-A0A2D6KE49-F1
#
_cell.length_a   1.000
_cell.length_b   1.000
_cell.length_c   1.000
_cell.angle_alpha   90.00
_cell.angle_beta   90.00
_cell.angle_gamma   90.00
#
_symmetry.space_group_name_H-M   'P 1'
#
loop_
_entity.id
_entity.type
_entity.pdbx_description
1 polymer ?
#
loop_
_entity_poly.entity_id
_entity_poly.type
_entity_poly.pdbx_seq_one_letter_code
_entity_poly.pdbx_strand_id
1 'polypeptide(L)'
;MKRRVEEHNLKEEIKDIVDRSIKSGISNDLCAVFRILREDRFSPRGKAMILNQGLFEKSVYDCNLCKACEQGIRNTNLCEAFRKAREVLVLKNKEIPENKEMIENLRKTGNVYGVVE
;
A
#
# COMPACT_ATOMS: atom_id res chain seq x y z
N MET A 1 17.54 13.92 -9.54
CA MET A 1 17.53 12.89 -10.59
C MET A 1 17.20 11.50 -10.05
N LYS A 2 17.95 10.98 -9.05
CA LYS A 2 17.73 9.64 -8.45
C LYS A 2 16.27 9.35 -8.02
N ARG A 3 15.64 10.22 -7.24
CA ARG A 3 14.25 10.05 -6.77
C ARG A 3 13.21 9.93 -7.90
N ARG A 4 13.41 10.61 -9.03
CA ARG A 4 12.48 10.55 -10.17
C ARG A 4 12.57 9.21 -10.91
N VAL A 5 13.79 8.68 -11.04
CA VAL A 5 14.04 7.35 -11.63
C VAL A 5 13.46 6.27 -10.73
N GLU A 6 13.70 6.37 -9.42
CA GLU A 6 13.14 5.46 -8.43
C GLU A 6 11.61 5.47 -8.41
N GLU A 7 10.99 6.66 -8.42
CA GLU A 7 9.54 6.80 -8.52
C GLU A 7 8.99 6.15 -9.79
N HIS A 8 9.66 6.34 -10.94
CA HIS A 8 9.24 5.74 -12.21
C HIS A 8 9.32 4.21 -12.16
N ASN A 9 10.46 3.66 -11.72
CA ASN A 9 10.64 2.20 -11.62
C ASN A 9 9.59 1.56 -10.70
N LEU A 10 9.31 2.17 -9.55
CA LEU A 10 8.27 1.71 -8.64
C LEU A 10 6.90 1.70 -9.31
N LYS A 11 6.56 2.72 -10.10
CA LYS A 11 5.27 2.77 -10.82
C LYS A 11 5.14 1.65 -11.85
N GLU A 12 6.19 1.37 -12.61
CA GLU A 12 6.19 0.27 -13.59
C GLU A 12 6.04 -1.09 -12.89
N GLU A 13 6.78 -1.33 -11.81
CA GLU A 13 6.66 -2.56 -11.03
C GLU A 13 5.25 -2.74 -10.43
N ILE A 14 4.67 -1.65 -9.89
CA ILE A 14 3.31 -1.65 -9.38
C ILE A 14 2.33 -2.00 -10.50
N LYS A 15 2.48 -1.37 -11.68
CA LYS A 15 1.64 -1.62 -12.84
C LYS A 15 1.65 -3.09 -13.25
N ASP A 16 2.84 -3.69 -13.35
CA ASP A 16 2.99 -5.12 -13.68
C ASP A 16 2.33 -6.04 -12.65
N ILE A 17 2.42 -5.71 -11.36
CA ILE A 17 1.79 -6.50 -10.30
C ILE A 17 0.26 -6.37 -10.36
N VAL A 18 -0.28 -5.15 -10.49
CA VAL A 18 -1.73 -4.94 -10.50
C VAL A 18 -2.36 -5.48 -11.77
N ASP A 19 -1.74 -5.31 -12.94
CA ASP A 19 -2.25 -5.85 -14.21
C ASP A 19 -2.34 -7.38 -14.18
N ARG A 20 -1.33 -8.07 -13.62
CA ARG A 20 -1.39 -9.52 -13.41
C ARG A 20 -2.50 -9.90 -12.43
N SER A 21 -2.60 -9.18 -11.31
CA SER A 21 -3.60 -9.48 -10.28
C SER A 21 -5.03 -9.28 -10.78
N ILE A 22 -5.26 -8.24 -11.60
CA ILE A 22 -6.55 -8.00 -12.25
C ILE A 22 -6.91 -9.15 -13.19
N LYS A 23 -5.95 -9.64 -13.99
CA LYS A 23 -6.15 -10.78 -14.91
C LYS A 23 -6.43 -12.09 -14.17
N SER A 24 -5.77 -12.32 -13.03
CA SER A 24 -5.98 -13.50 -12.18
C SER A 24 -7.27 -13.45 -11.34
N GLY A 25 -7.88 -12.27 -11.23
CA GLY A 25 -9.01 -12.01 -10.34
C GLY A 25 -8.57 -11.57 -8.95
N ILE A 26 -9.39 -10.74 -8.31
CA ILE A 26 -9.12 -10.18 -6.98
C ILE A 26 -10.37 -10.41 -6.11
N SER A 27 -10.21 -11.09 -4.97
CA SER A 27 -11.27 -11.22 -3.97
C SER A 27 -11.23 -10.07 -2.96
N ASN A 28 -12.42 -9.56 -2.64
CA ASN A 28 -12.62 -8.57 -1.59
C ASN A 28 -13.06 -9.20 -0.24
N ASP A 29 -13.49 -10.47 -0.27
CA ASP A 29 -14.28 -11.10 0.81
C ASP A 29 -13.48 -11.26 2.10
N LEU A 30 -12.18 -11.52 1.97
CA LEU A 30 -11.27 -11.72 3.10
C LEU A 30 -10.69 -10.42 3.64
N CYS A 31 -10.95 -9.26 3.00
CA CYS A 31 -10.40 -8.00 3.46
C CYS A 31 -11.18 -7.43 4.64
N ALA A 32 -10.60 -7.46 5.84
CA ALA A 32 -11.19 -6.90 7.04
C ALA A 32 -11.55 -5.41 6.89
N VAL A 33 -10.68 -4.62 6.26
CA VAL A 33 -10.89 -3.18 6.02
C VAL A 33 -12.14 -2.95 5.18
N PHE A 34 -12.31 -3.68 4.08
CA PHE A 34 -13.47 -3.56 3.22
C PHE A 34 -14.76 -4.02 3.90
N ARG A 35 -14.70 -5.09 4.70
CA ARG A 35 -15.87 -5.59 5.45
C ARG A 35 -16.45 -4.54 6.41
N ILE A 36 -15.60 -3.67 6.96
CA ILE A 36 -16.00 -2.58 7.84
C ILE A 36 -16.42 -1.33 7.05
N LEU A 37 -15.54 -0.81 6.18
CA LEU A 37 -15.77 0.47 5.51
C LEU A 37 -16.81 0.38 4.39
N ARG A 38 -16.93 -0.78 3.72
CA ARG A 38 -17.89 -1.07 2.63
C ARG A 38 -17.86 -0.11 1.43
N GLU A 39 -16.83 0.72 1.30
CA GLU A 39 -16.58 1.50 0.07
C GLU A 39 -15.49 0.82 -0.77
N ASP A 40 -15.76 0.64 -2.07
CA ASP A 40 -14.90 -0.13 -2.95
C ASP A 40 -13.49 0.46 -3.09
N ARG A 41 -13.34 1.79 -2.96
CA ARG A 41 -12.03 2.48 -2.91
C ARG A 41 -11.10 1.95 -1.82
N PHE A 42 -11.64 1.36 -0.75
CA PHE A 42 -10.87 0.75 0.31
C PHE A 42 -10.68 -0.76 0.13
N SER A 43 -11.34 -1.38 -0.84
CA SER A 43 -11.19 -2.81 -1.13
C SER A 43 -9.85 -3.12 -1.82
N PRO A 44 -9.34 -4.36 -1.74
CA PRO A 44 -8.18 -4.79 -2.51
C PRO A 44 -8.36 -4.56 -4.01
N ARG A 45 -9.53 -4.89 -4.56
CA ARG A 45 -9.85 -4.71 -5.97
C ARG A 45 -9.87 -3.23 -6.37
N GLY A 46 -10.58 -2.39 -5.63
CA GLY A 46 -10.69 -0.97 -5.94
C GLY A 46 -9.33 -0.26 -5.85
N LYS A 47 -8.52 -0.56 -4.83
CA LYS A 47 -7.14 -0.08 -4.75
C LYS A 47 -6.30 -0.51 -5.95
N ALA A 48 -6.39 -1.77 -6.36
CA ALA A 48 -5.68 -2.27 -7.54
C ALA A 48 -6.09 -1.53 -8.82
N MET A 49 -7.38 -1.23 -9.00
CA MET A 49 -7.89 -0.46 -10.14
C MET A 49 -7.37 0.99 -10.15
N ILE A 50 -7.39 1.65 -9.00
CA ILE A 50 -6.85 3.01 -8.83
C ILE A 50 -5.36 3.04 -9.18
N LEU A 51 -4.58 2.08 -8.64
CA LEU A 51 -3.16 1.97 -8.95
C LEU A 51 -2.90 1.66 -10.43
N ASN A 52 -3.74 0.85 -11.08
CA ASN A 52 -3.58 0.54 -12.49
C ASN A 52 -3.80 1.77 -13.40
N GLN A 53 -4.60 2.74 -12.94
CA GLN A 53 -4.77 4.04 -13.60
C GLN A 53 -3.61 5.01 -13.32
N GLY A 54 -2.57 4.58 -12.60
CA GLY A 54 -1.43 5.41 -12.21
C GLY A 54 -1.75 6.43 -11.11
N LEU A 55 -2.87 6.26 -10.41
CA LEU A 55 -3.30 7.13 -9.32
C LEU A 55 -2.76 6.61 -7.98
N PHE A 56 -2.15 7.50 -7.21
CA PHE A 56 -1.53 7.17 -5.92
C PHE A 56 -2.19 8.02 -4.83
N GLU A 57 -3.09 7.40 -4.08
CA GLU A 57 -3.91 8.03 -3.04
C GLU A 57 -3.55 7.52 -1.64
N LYS A 58 -3.79 8.35 -0.63
CA LYS A 58 -3.54 7.99 0.77
C LYS A 58 -4.39 6.80 1.25
N SER A 59 -5.46 6.45 0.53
CA SER A 59 -6.29 5.29 0.83
C SER A 59 -5.50 3.96 0.85
N VAL A 60 -4.33 3.90 0.21
CA VAL A 60 -3.43 2.74 0.29
C VAL A 60 -2.88 2.51 1.72
N TYR A 61 -2.83 3.54 2.56
CA TYR A 61 -2.42 3.41 3.96
C TYR A 61 -3.46 2.67 4.80
N ASP A 62 -4.74 2.68 4.41
CA ASP A 62 -5.80 1.93 5.12
C ASP A 62 -5.64 0.41 4.99
N CYS A 63 -4.81 -0.08 4.08
CA CYS A 63 -4.49 -1.50 4.01
C CYS A 63 -3.65 -1.94 5.23
N ASN A 64 -4.02 -3.00 5.91
CA ASN A 64 -3.20 -3.56 6.99
C ASN A 64 -2.07 -4.49 6.48
N LEU A 65 -1.91 -4.66 5.16
CA LEU A 65 -0.95 -5.57 4.52
C LEU A 65 -1.01 -7.03 5.05
N CYS A 66 -2.19 -7.49 5.49
CA CYS A 66 -2.38 -8.82 6.08
C CYS A 66 -2.28 -10.00 5.09
N LYS A 67 -2.13 -9.74 3.78
CA LYS A 67 -2.11 -10.74 2.70
C LYS A 67 -3.38 -11.59 2.54
N ALA A 68 -4.48 -11.25 3.24
CA ALA A 68 -5.74 -11.98 3.11
C ALA A 68 -6.28 -11.99 1.67
N CYS A 69 -6.08 -10.91 0.90
CA CYS A 69 -6.50 -10.82 -0.49
C CYS A 69 -5.65 -11.65 -1.48
N GLU A 70 -4.51 -12.20 -1.03
CA GLU A 70 -3.64 -13.08 -1.81
C GLU A 70 -3.91 -14.56 -1.52
N GLN A 71 -4.69 -14.86 -0.47
CA GLN A 71 -4.99 -16.23 -0.06
C GLN A 71 -5.84 -16.93 -1.13
N GLY A 72 -5.37 -18.10 -1.57
CA GLY A 72 -6.09 -18.91 -2.56
C GLY A 72 -6.03 -18.39 -4.01
N ILE A 73 -5.40 -17.24 -4.28
CA ILE A 73 -5.28 -16.68 -5.62
C ILE A 73 -3.81 -16.73 -6.08
N ARG A 74 -3.52 -17.60 -7.05
CA ARG A 74 -2.17 -17.72 -7.61
C ARG A 74 -1.77 -16.44 -8.34
N ASN A 75 -0.49 -16.09 -8.25
CA ASN A 75 0.12 -14.95 -8.95
C ASN A 75 -0.42 -13.56 -8.59
N THR A 76 -0.98 -13.41 -7.38
CA THR A 76 -1.34 -12.10 -6.83
C THR A 76 -0.33 -11.68 -5.77
N ASN A 77 0.28 -10.50 -5.95
CA ASN A 77 1.21 -9.89 -4.98
C ASN A 77 0.70 -8.47 -4.62
N LEU A 78 -0.61 -8.32 -4.38
CA LEU A 78 -1.22 -7.01 -4.17
C LEU A 78 -0.66 -6.26 -2.95
N CYS A 79 -0.31 -6.96 -1.87
CA CYS A 79 0.33 -6.34 -0.71
C CYS A 79 1.71 -5.77 -1.06
N GLU A 80 2.42 -6.40 -2.01
CA GLU A 80 3.67 -5.87 -2.55
C GLU A 80 3.42 -4.56 -3.30
N ALA A 81 2.43 -4.55 -4.21
CA ALA A 81 2.04 -3.34 -4.93
C ALA A 81 1.60 -2.22 -3.97
N PHE A 82 0.84 -2.54 -2.92
CA PHE A 82 0.41 -1.55 -1.93
C PHE A 82 1.56 -1.00 -1.10
N ARG A 83 2.58 -1.82 -0.77
CA ARG A 83 3.78 -1.33 -0.08
C ARG A 83 4.59 -0.41 -0.97
N LYS A 84 4.84 -0.80 -2.22
CA LYS A 84 5.53 0.05 -3.21
C LYS A 84 4.74 1.35 -3.47
N ALA A 85 3.41 1.30 -3.50
CA ALA A 85 2.59 2.49 -3.63
C ALA A 85 2.75 3.46 -2.44
N ARG A 86 2.95 2.95 -1.22
CA ARG A 86 3.30 3.79 -0.06
C ARG A 86 4.67 4.44 -0.23
N GLU A 87 5.64 3.73 -0.79
CA GLU A 87 6.97 4.29 -1.10
C GLU A 87 6.85 5.44 -2.11
N VAL A 88 6.06 5.26 -3.17
CA VAL A 88 5.74 6.33 -4.13
C VAL A 88 5.11 7.54 -3.44
N LEU A 89 4.19 7.33 -2.49
CA LEU A 89 3.61 8.42 -1.71
C LEU A 89 4.63 9.15 -0.83
N VAL A 90 5.56 8.42 -0.20
CA VAL A 90 6.66 9.01 0.57
C VAL A 90 7.57 9.85 -0.34
N LEU A 91 7.93 9.36 -1.52
CA LEU A 91 8.72 10.11 -2.51
C LEU A 91 8.00 11.40 -2.96
N LYS A 92 6.66 11.41 -2.92
CA LYS A 92 5.81 12.58 -3.20
C LYS A 92 5.50 13.45 -1.98
N ASN A 93 6.13 13.20 -0.84
CA ASN A 93 5.87 13.89 0.44
C ASN A 93 4.40 13.75 0.92
N LYS A 94 3.73 12.65 0.58
CA LYS A 94 2.34 12.31 0.98
C LYS A 94 2.26 11.26 2.09
N GLU A 95 3.33 11.14 2.85
CA GLU A 95 3.42 10.40 4.12
C GLU A 95 2.37 10.87 5.15
N ILE A 96 2.06 10.01 6.12
CA ILE A 96 1.13 10.30 7.22
C ILE A 96 1.89 10.83 8.45
N PRO A 97 1.40 11.88 9.14
CA PRO A 97 2.10 12.48 10.28
C PRO A 97 2.46 11.49 11.39
N GLU A 98 1.56 10.56 11.68
CA GLU A 98 1.70 9.57 12.75
C GLU A 98 2.90 8.65 12.49
N ASN A 99 3.13 8.27 11.23
CA ASN A 99 4.32 7.48 10.87
C ASN A 99 5.62 8.27 11.03
N LYS A 100 5.59 9.60 10.84
CA LYS A 100 6.80 10.43 11.07
C LYS A 100 7.18 10.42 12.53
N GLU A 101 6.19 10.59 13.40
CA GLU A 101 6.37 10.53 14.85
C GLU A 101 6.93 9.17 15.27
N MET A 102 6.34 8.08 14.80
CA MET A 102 6.85 6.73 15.10
C MET A 102 8.31 6.53 14.64
N ILE A 103 8.66 7.00 13.45
CA ILE A 103 10.04 6.90 12.92
C ILE A 103 11.00 7.74 13.76
N GLU A 104 10.58 8.94 14.17
CA GLU A 104 11.39 9.83 15.00
C GLU A 104 11.60 9.26 16.42
N ASN A 105 10.55 8.72 17.03
CA ASN A 105 10.62 8.01 18.29
C ASN A 105 11.59 6.83 18.22
N LEU A 106 11.48 6.02 17.16
CA LEU A 106 12.37 4.88 16.93
C LEU A 106 13.83 5.33 16.82
N ARG A 107 14.11 6.43 16.11
CA ARG A 107 15.47 6.97 15.96
C ARG A 107 16.05 7.50 17.27
N LYS A 108 15.23 8.15 18.08
CA LYS A 108 15.66 8.77 19.36
C LYS A 108 15.81 7.76 20.48
N THR A 109 14.92 6.78 20.55
CA THR A 109 14.74 5.94 21.75
C THR A 109 14.91 4.45 21.49
N GLY A 110 14.97 4.02 20.23
CA GLY A 110 14.90 2.60 19.86
C GLY A 110 13.50 1.99 19.98
N ASN A 111 12.48 2.77 20.35
CA ASN A 111 11.10 2.33 20.50
C ASN A 111 10.16 3.23 19.67
N VAL A 112 9.19 2.64 18.95
CA VAL A 112 8.22 3.38 18.15
C VAL A 112 7.25 4.21 19.00
N TYR A 113 7.02 3.82 20.25
CA TYR A 113 6.18 4.55 21.20
C TYR A 113 6.92 5.66 21.94
N GLY A 114 8.24 5.79 21.76
CA GLY A 114 9.08 6.75 22.48
C GLY A 114 9.59 6.21 23.83
N VAL A 115 9.92 7.13 24.74
CA VAL A 115 10.30 6.78 26.11
C VAL A 115 9.02 6.40 26.85
N VAL A 116 8.92 5.14 27.29
CA VAL A 116 7.85 4.72 28.19
C VAL A 116 8.32 5.12 29.58
N GLU A 117 7.70 6.16 30.16
CA GLU A 117 7.85 6.50 31.58
C GLU A 117 7.21 5.43 32.47
#